data_AF-A0A917L2W0-F1
#
_entry.id   AF-A0A917L2W0-F1
#
_cell.length_a   1.000
_cell.length_b   1.000
_cell.length_c   1.000
_cell.angle_alpha   90.00
_cell.angle_beta   90.00
_cell.angle_gamma   90.00
#
_symmetry.space_group_name_H-M   'P 1'
#
loop_
_entity.id
_entity.type
_entity.pdbx_description
1 polymer ?
#
loop_
_entity_poly.entity_id
_entity_poly.type
_entity_poly.pdbx_seq_one_letter_code
_entity_poly.pdbx_strand_id
1 'polypeptide(L)'
;MKDRFPAITSVEEFIRLRESDEPMEYNRSAGATMPLAVWWDLVHNHPDMRFWAAHNRTVPLEILAELIKDSDWRVRDRVASKRNCPPELLEQLVDDPHDSVRRLVAGHPRSPRSAVARLIDDPWPVIAQEARARLAKWPSAEPSEPS
;
A
#
# COMPACT_ATOMS: atom_id res chain seq x y z
N MET A 1 -13.88 16.75 3.43
CA MET A 1 -14.92 16.03 2.66
C MET A 1 -15.69 15.18 3.64
N LYS A 2 -16.99 15.46 3.84
CA LYS A 2 -17.84 14.69 4.76
C LYS A 2 -17.93 13.24 4.29
N ASP A 3 -17.95 12.30 5.24
CA ASP A 3 -17.93 10.86 4.98
C ASP A 3 -19.02 10.46 3.98
N ARG A 4 -18.59 9.94 2.82
CA ARG A 4 -19.48 9.57 1.70
C ARG A 4 -20.42 8.42 2.07
N PHE A 5 -20.08 7.65 3.09
CA PHE A 5 -20.82 6.48 3.54
C PHE A 5 -20.91 6.41 5.06
N PRO A 6 -21.98 5.81 5.62
CA PRO A 6 -22.03 5.53 7.05
C PRO A 6 -20.93 4.53 7.43
N ALA A 7 -20.30 4.79 8.59
CA ALA A 7 -19.23 3.96 9.12
C ALA A 7 -19.67 2.50 9.25
N ILE A 8 -18.74 1.58 9.04
CA ILE A 8 -18.93 0.15 9.30
C ILE A 8 -18.43 -0.12 10.71
N THR A 9 -19.24 -0.75 11.54
CA THR A 9 -18.98 -0.84 12.99
C THR A 9 -18.60 -2.24 13.46
N SER A 10 -18.68 -3.26 12.61
CA SER A 10 -18.21 -4.61 12.92
C SER A 10 -17.55 -5.30 11.73
N VAL A 11 -16.81 -6.37 12.02
CA VAL A 11 -16.15 -7.20 11.00
C VAL A 11 -17.19 -7.96 10.16
N GLU A 12 -18.25 -8.47 10.78
CA GLU A 12 -19.32 -9.19 10.11
C GLU A 12 -20.05 -8.28 9.10
N GLU A 13 -20.30 -7.02 9.47
CA GLU A 13 -20.87 -6.05 8.55
C GLU A 13 -19.93 -5.80 7.37
N PHE A 14 -18.62 -5.63 7.61
CA PHE A 14 -17.64 -5.45 6.54
C PHE A 14 -17.65 -6.63 5.57
N ILE A 15 -17.59 -7.87 6.07
CA ILE A 15 -17.59 -9.10 5.27
C ILE A 15 -18.88 -9.19 4.46
N ARG A 16 -20.04 -9.02 5.10
CA ARG A 16 -21.35 -9.04 4.42
C ARG A 16 -21.41 -8.04 3.27
N LEU A 17 -20.94 -6.82 3.48
CA LEU A 17 -20.91 -5.78 2.43
C LEU A 17 -19.90 -6.09 1.32
N ARG A 18 -18.85 -6.85 1.62
CA ARG A 18 -17.81 -7.24 0.66
C ARG A 18 -18.28 -8.35 -0.27
N GLU A 19 -19.08 -9.26 0.27
CA GLU A 19 -19.65 -10.42 -0.42
C GLU A 19 -20.99 -10.11 -1.10
N SER A 20 -21.52 -8.90 -0.90
CA SER A 20 -22.77 -8.48 -1.53
C SER A 20 -22.62 -8.27 -3.03
N ASP A 21 -23.57 -8.80 -3.80
CA ASP A 21 -23.73 -8.55 -5.23
C ASP A 21 -24.25 -7.14 -5.54
N GLU A 22 -24.77 -6.42 -4.54
CA GLU A 22 -25.28 -5.06 -4.70
C GLU A 22 -24.12 -4.07 -4.82
N PRO A 23 -23.96 -3.39 -5.98
CA PRO A 23 -22.81 -2.51 -6.21
C PRO A 23 -22.68 -1.39 -5.17
N MET A 24 -23.78 -0.92 -4.59
CA MET A 24 -23.76 0.12 -3.58
C MET A 24 -23.16 -0.38 -2.25
N GLU A 25 -23.46 -1.62 -1.85
CA GLU A 25 -22.91 -2.24 -0.64
C GLU A 25 -21.41 -2.52 -0.82
N TYR A 26 -21.04 -3.07 -1.98
CA TYR A 26 -19.63 -3.25 -2.36
C TYR A 26 -18.85 -1.93 -2.34
N ASN A 27 -19.45 -0.85 -2.88
CA ASN A 27 -18.81 0.46 -2.89
C ASN A 27 -18.65 1.04 -1.49
N ARG A 28 -19.61 0.77 -0.59
CA ARG A 28 -19.54 1.12 0.83
C ARG A 28 -18.39 0.38 1.51
N SER A 29 -18.26 -0.94 1.36
CA SER A 29 -17.15 -1.70 1.97
C SER A 29 -15.77 -1.18 1.54
N ALA A 30 -15.64 -0.66 0.31
CA ALA A 30 -14.38 -0.12 -0.20
C ALA A 30 -14.08 1.34 0.20
N GLY A 31 -15.00 2.04 0.89
CA GLY A 31 -14.85 3.48 1.14
C GLY A 31 -15.50 4.04 2.40
N ALA A 32 -16.21 3.24 3.19
CA ALA A 32 -16.66 3.61 4.53
C ALA A 32 -15.52 3.46 5.53
N THR A 33 -15.47 4.38 6.49
CA THR A 33 -14.57 4.32 7.63
C THR A 33 -14.98 3.20 8.58
N MET A 34 -14.01 2.67 9.32
CA MET A 34 -14.21 1.71 10.41
C MET A 34 -13.39 2.15 11.62
N PRO A 35 -13.87 1.93 12.86
CA PRO A 35 -13.06 2.11 14.06
C PRO A 35 -11.78 1.26 13.99
N LEU A 36 -10.68 1.77 14.54
CA LEU A 36 -9.38 1.08 14.49
C LEU A 36 -9.42 -0.32 15.11
N ALA A 37 -10.22 -0.53 16.17
CA ALA A 37 -10.41 -1.85 16.77
C ALA A 37 -11.02 -2.86 15.79
N VAL A 38 -11.97 -2.44 14.94
CA VAL A 38 -12.59 -3.31 13.93
C VAL A 38 -11.60 -3.64 12.82
N TRP A 39 -10.73 -2.69 12.45
CA TRP A 39 -9.63 -2.99 11.52
C TRP A 39 -8.67 -4.04 12.07
N TRP A 40 -8.25 -3.92 13.33
CA TRP A 40 -7.36 -4.88 13.97
C TRP A 40 -7.99 -6.27 14.05
N ASP A 41 -9.25 -6.34 14.45
CA ASP A 41 -10.00 -7.59 14.50
C ASP A 41 -10.06 -8.25 13.11
N LEU A 42 -10.41 -7.48 12.07
CA LEU A 42 -10.43 -7.95 10.69
C LEU A 42 -9.07 -8.52 10.25
N VAL A 43 -7.97 -7.77 10.41
CA VAL A 43 -6.67 -8.20 9.87
C VAL A 43 -6.05 -9.35 10.67
N HIS A 44 -6.35 -9.48 11.97
CA HIS A 44 -5.80 -10.56 12.78
C HIS A 44 -6.61 -11.85 12.66
N ASN A 45 -7.95 -11.75 12.61
CA ASN A 45 -8.83 -12.92 12.69
C ASN A 45 -9.41 -13.35 11.34
N HIS A 46 -9.28 -12.54 10.28
CA HIS A 46 -9.81 -12.83 8.94
C HIS A 46 -8.75 -12.63 7.85
N PRO A 47 -7.76 -13.55 7.74
CA PRO A 47 -6.65 -13.42 6.79
C PRO A 47 -7.09 -13.32 5.32
N ASP A 48 -8.20 -13.96 4.97
CA ASP A 48 -8.86 -13.90 3.66
C ASP A 48 -9.37 -12.49 3.29
N MET A 49 -9.60 -11.63 4.29
CA MET A 49 -10.06 -10.26 4.09
C MET A 49 -8.94 -9.22 3.99
N ARG A 50 -7.68 -9.59 4.24
CA ARG A 50 -6.55 -8.64 4.27
C ARG A 50 -6.31 -7.94 2.94
N PHE A 51 -6.52 -8.63 1.82
CA PHE A 51 -6.45 -8.01 0.50
C PHE A 51 -7.49 -6.88 0.35
N TRP A 52 -8.70 -7.09 0.88
CA TRP A 52 -9.76 -6.10 0.86
C TRP A 52 -9.53 -4.97 1.85
N ALA A 53 -8.92 -5.25 3.00
CA ALA A 53 -8.44 -4.22 3.93
C ALA A 53 -7.39 -3.32 3.25
N ALA A 54 -6.39 -3.90 2.59
CA ALA A 54 -5.41 -3.14 1.81
C ALA A 54 -6.05 -2.36 0.65
N HIS A 55 -7.12 -2.88 0.04
CA HIS A 55 -7.85 -2.21 -1.04
C HIS A 55 -8.70 -1.02 -0.56
N ASN A 56 -9.20 -1.05 0.68
CA ASN A 56 -10.06 -0.01 1.22
C ASN A 56 -9.39 1.38 1.20
N ARG A 57 -10.16 2.43 0.89
CA ARG A 57 -9.67 3.80 0.72
C ARG A 57 -9.46 4.57 2.03
N THR A 58 -10.02 4.06 3.12
CA THR A 58 -10.04 4.68 4.45
C THR A 58 -9.24 3.88 5.49
N VAL A 59 -8.56 2.81 5.06
CA VAL A 59 -7.70 2.00 5.92
C VAL A 59 -6.65 2.87 6.62
N PRO A 60 -6.54 2.83 7.96
CA PRO A 60 -5.57 3.60 8.72
C PRO A 60 -4.13 3.22 8.37
N LEU A 61 -3.21 4.16 8.62
CA LEU A 61 -1.79 3.98 8.34
C LEU A 61 -1.19 2.81 9.13
N GLU A 62 -1.56 2.68 10.40
CA GLU A 62 -1.07 1.65 11.30
C GLU A 62 -1.46 0.25 10.80
N ILE A 63 -2.63 0.13 10.18
CA ILE A 63 -3.10 -1.10 9.57
C ILE A 63 -2.32 -1.39 8.28
N LEU A 64 -2.07 -0.39 7.44
CA LEU A 64 -1.21 -0.55 6.26
C LEU A 64 0.21 -1.00 6.66
N ALA A 65 0.76 -0.44 7.74
CA ALA A 65 2.08 -0.81 8.27
C ALA A 65 2.14 -2.25 8.77
N GLU A 66 1.01 -2.84 9.20
CA GLU A 66 0.94 -4.26 9.47
C GLU A 66 0.81 -5.09 8.19
N LEU A 67 -0.03 -4.64 7.24
CA LEU A 67 -0.28 -5.37 6.00
C LEU A 67 0.94 -5.46 5.06
N ILE A 68 1.94 -4.58 5.18
CA ILE A 68 3.21 -4.74 4.44
C ILE A 68 4.05 -5.93 4.91
N LYS A 69 3.71 -6.55 6.05
CA LYS A 69 4.37 -7.76 6.55
C LYS A 69 3.60 -9.03 6.20
N ASP A 70 2.47 -8.90 5.52
CA ASP A 70 1.60 -10.02 5.21
C ASP A 70 2.32 -11.08 4.36
N SER A 71 2.05 -12.36 4.60
CA SER A 71 2.66 -13.46 3.85
C SER A 71 2.27 -13.46 2.37
N ASP A 72 1.07 -13.00 2.03
CA ASP A 72 0.58 -12.91 0.66
C ASP A 72 1.11 -11.63 -0.01
N TRP A 73 1.95 -11.82 -1.03
CA TRP A 73 2.53 -10.73 -1.80
C TRP A 73 1.47 -9.84 -2.46
N ARG A 74 0.26 -10.35 -2.75
CA ARG A 74 -0.84 -9.58 -3.34
C ARG A 74 -1.39 -8.54 -2.38
N VAL A 75 -1.31 -8.80 -1.07
CA VAL A 75 -1.67 -7.83 -0.03
C VAL A 75 -0.62 -6.72 0.02
N ARG A 76 0.66 -7.08 0.04
CA ARG A 76 1.79 -6.12 0.04
C ARG A 76 1.82 -5.27 -1.23
N ASP A 77 1.60 -5.87 -2.39
CA ASP A 77 1.41 -5.21 -3.70
C ASP A 77 0.30 -4.17 -3.58
N ARG A 78 -0.87 -4.55 -3.06
CA ARG A 78 -2.00 -3.65 -2.92
C ARG A 78 -1.68 -2.44 -2.05
N VAL A 79 -0.85 -2.59 -1.01
CA VAL A 79 -0.36 -1.46 -0.20
C VAL A 79 0.58 -0.57 -1.02
N ALA A 80 1.59 -1.14 -1.69
CA ALA A 80 2.52 -0.41 -2.55
C ALA A 80 1.83 0.34 -3.69
N SER A 81 0.72 -0.20 -4.22
CA SER A 81 -0.03 0.39 -5.33
C SER A 81 -0.86 1.62 -4.92
N LYS A 82 -1.00 1.92 -3.62
CA LYS A 82 -1.82 3.05 -3.16
C LYS A 82 -1.12 4.35 -3.54
N ARG A 83 -1.79 5.21 -4.33
CA ARG A 83 -1.27 6.52 -4.76
C ARG A 83 -0.64 7.36 -3.63
N ASN A 84 -1.20 7.28 -2.43
CA ASN A 84 -0.75 8.02 -1.26
C ASN A 84 0.05 7.15 -0.27
N CYS A 85 0.60 6.01 -0.71
CA CYS A 85 1.44 5.16 0.12
C CYS A 85 2.58 6.00 0.71
N PRO A 86 2.76 5.98 2.04
CA PRO A 86 3.82 6.73 2.69
C PRO A 86 5.20 6.30 2.21
N PRO A 87 6.15 7.25 2.04
CA PRO A 87 7.53 6.93 1.66
C PRO A 87 8.19 5.90 2.59
N GLU A 88 7.87 5.90 3.88
CA GLU A 88 8.44 5.00 4.89
C GLU A 88 7.99 3.54 4.71
N LEU A 89 6.77 3.32 4.20
CA LEU A 89 6.30 1.97 3.86
C LEU A 89 6.94 1.50 2.55
N LEU A 90 7.10 2.39 1.58
CA LEU A 90 7.78 2.09 0.31
C LEU A 90 9.26 1.73 0.53
N GLU A 91 9.93 2.40 1.47
CA GLU A 91 11.30 2.08 1.88
C GLU A 91 11.41 0.66 2.43
N GLN A 92 10.43 0.20 3.19
CA GLN A 92 10.40 -1.17 3.73
C GLN A 92 10.09 -2.23 2.66
N LEU A 93 9.29 -1.87 1.66
CA LEU A 93 8.91 -2.77 0.56
C LEU A 93 9.95 -2.86 -0.57
N VAL A 94 11.04 -2.10 -0.50
CA VAL A 94 12.06 -2.08 -1.56
C VAL A 94 12.73 -3.44 -1.75
N ASP A 95 12.90 -4.20 -0.68
CA ASP A 95 13.52 -5.54 -0.71
C ASP A 95 12.48 -6.67 -0.72
N ASP A 96 11.22 -6.36 -1.07
CA ASP A 96 10.16 -7.35 -1.06
C ASP A 96 10.58 -8.58 -1.88
N PRO A 97 10.38 -9.82 -1.38
CA PRO A 97 10.76 -11.03 -2.12
C PRO A 97 10.09 -11.11 -3.50
N HIS A 98 8.90 -10.53 -3.65
CA HIS A 98 8.13 -10.59 -4.88
C HIS A 98 8.42 -9.39 -5.79
N ASP A 99 8.77 -9.66 -7.05
CA ASP A 99 9.16 -8.65 -8.03
C ASP A 99 8.04 -7.64 -8.33
N SER A 100 6.77 -8.08 -8.33
CA SER A 100 5.63 -7.18 -8.58
C SER A 100 5.54 -6.06 -7.53
N VAL A 101 5.88 -6.35 -6.27
CA VAL A 101 5.92 -5.33 -5.21
C VAL A 101 7.10 -4.39 -5.43
N ARG A 102 8.31 -4.92 -5.68
CA ARG A 102 9.50 -4.09 -5.96
C ARG A 102 9.32 -3.22 -7.19
N ARG A 103 8.63 -3.71 -8.23
CA ARG A 103 8.27 -2.95 -9.43
C ARG A 103 7.39 -1.75 -9.10
N LEU A 104 6.40 -1.93 -8.22
CA LEU A 104 5.58 -0.82 -7.74
C LEU A 104 6.44 0.20 -6.99
N VAL A 105 7.34 -0.23 -6.12
CA VAL A 105 8.29 0.67 -5.42
C VAL A 105 9.17 1.42 -6.42
N ALA A 106 9.75 0.77 -7.44
CA ALA A 106 10.55 1.44 -8.47
C ALA A 106 9.77 2.55 -9.18
N GLY A 107 8.52 2.28 -9.57
CA GLY A 107 7.68 3.23 -10.30
C GLY A 107 6.94 4.26 -9.44
N HIS A 108 6.82 4.06 -8.11
CA HIS A 108 5.89 4.83 -7.30
C HIS A 108 6.36 6.29 -7.12
N PRO A 109 5.53 7.32 -7.42
CA PRO A 109 5.95 8.73 -7.38
C PRO A 109 6.50 9.19 -6.03
N ARG A 110 6.05 8.57 -4.93
CA ARG A 110 6.47 8.88 -3.56
C ARG A 110 7.61 8.01 -3.03
N SER A 111 8.13 7.07 -3.82
CA SER A 111 9.27 6.27 -3.35
C SER A 111 10.45 7.17 -3.03
N PRO A 112 11.09 7.00 -1.87
CA PRO A 112 12.31 7.71 -1.55
C PRO A 112 13.39 7.44 -2.60
N ARG A 113 14.29 8.41 -2.78
CA ARG A 113 15.45 8.24 -3.68
C ARG A 113 16.33 7.08 -3.22
N SER A 114 16.47 6.85 -1.90
CA SER A 114 17.21 5.73 -1.33
C SER A 114 16.63 4.38 -1.76
N ALA A 115 15.33 4.14 -1.60
CA ALA A 115 14.67 2.94 -2.11
C ALA A 115 14.91 2.74 -3.61
N VAL A 116 14.67 3.76 -4.44
CA VAL A 116 14.86 3.63 -5.90
C VAL A 116 16.34 3.33 -6.24
N ALA A 117 17.30 3.89 -5.50
CA ALA A 117 18.73 3.60 -5.67
C ALA A 117 19.09 2.13 -5.39
N ARG A 118 18.40 1.47 -4.46
CA ARG A 118 18.63 0.04 -4.17
C ARG A 118 18.13 -0.89 -5.27
N LEU A 119 17.19 -0.43 -6.09
CA LEU A 119 16.60 -1.22 -7.17
C LEU A 119 17.35 -1.14 -8.50
N ILE A 120 18.44 -0.37 -8.60
CA ILE A 120 19.17 -0.21 -9.88
C ILE A 120 19.77 -1.51 -10.40
N ASP A 121 20.05 -2.47 -9.52
CA ASP A 121 20.60 -3.79 -9.87
C ASP A 121 19.62 -4.92 -9.51
N ASP A 122 18.32 -4.62 -9.53
CA ASP A 122 17.27 -5.63 -9.33
C ASP A 122 17.46 -6.81 -10.31
N PRO A 123 17.29 -8.06 -9.85
CA PRO A 123 17.39 -9.24 -10.72
C PRO A 123 16.48 -9.19 -11.96
N TRP A 124 15.36 -8.47 -11.90
CA TRP A 124 14.46 -8.27 -13.02
C TRP A 124 14.85 -7.01 -13.81
N PRO A 125 15.29 -7.14 -15.07
CA PRO A 125 15.81 -6.02 -15.85
C PRO A 125 14.85 -4.84 -15.99
N VAL A 126 13.55 -5.10 -16.04
CA VAL A 126 12.51 -4.05 -16.14
C VAL A 126 12.50 -3.17 -14.89
N ILE A 127 12.70 -3.74 -13.70
CA ILE A 127 12.74 -3.00 -12.43
C ILE A 127 14.02 -2.18 -12.35
N ALA A 128 15.16 -2.81 -12.65
CA ALA A 128 16.46 -2.14 -12.72
C ALA A 128 16.48 -0.96 -13.70
N GLN A 129 15.90 -1.15 -14.89
CA GLN A 129 15.81 -0.10 -15.90
C GLN A 129 14.91 1.06 -15.45
N GLU A 130 13.75 0.78 -14.85
CA GLU A 130 12.85 1.80 -14.32
C GLU A 130 13.54 2.62 -13.22
N ALA A 131 14.23 1.94 -12.29
CA ALA A 131 14.98 2.57 -11.21
C ALA A 131 16.08 3.51 -11.75
N ARG A 132 16.91 3.02 -12.69
CA ARG A 132 17.96 3.83 -13.34
C ARG A 132 17.36 5.04 -14.07
N ALA A 133 16.28 4.83 -14.83
CA ALA A 133 15.61 5.88 -15.57
C ALA A 133 15.01 6.97 -14.65
N ARG A 134 14.46 6.57 -13.50
CA ARG A 134 13.99 7.52 -12.47
C ARG A 134 15.12 8.32 -11.85
N LEU A 135 16.21 7.65 -11.46
CA LEU A 135 17.32 8.33 -10.79
C LEU A 135 18.01 9.34 -11.69
N ALA A 136 18.09 9.04 -13.00
CA ALA A 136 18.63 9.96 -14.01
C ALA A 136 17.77 11.23 -14.19
N LYS A 137 16.48 11.18 -13.85
CA LYS A 137 15.57 12.35 -13.91
C LYS A 137 15.61 13.21 -12.64
N TRP A 138 16.08 12.67 -11.52
CA TRP A 138 16.23 13.45 -10.30
C TRP A 138 17.50 14.29 -10.40
N PRO A 139 17.46 15.60 -10.06
CA PRO A 139 18.68 16.38 -9.91
C PRO A 139 19.64 15.66 -8.96
N SER A 140 20.92 15.63 -9.34
CA SER A 140 22.01 15.31 -8.42
C SER A 140 21.84 16.21 -7.21
N ALA A 141 21.73 15.63 -6.01
CA ALA A 141 21.74 16.46 -4.81
C ALA A 141 23.06 17.23 -4.80
N GLU A 142 23.03 18.55 -4.97
CA GLU A 142 24.17 19.36 -4.60
C GLU A 142 24.37 19.21 -3.08
N PRO A 143 25.60 19.04 -2.60
CA PRO A 143 25.84 19.06 -1.17
C PRO A 143 25.46 20.46 -0.67
N SER A 144 24.50 20.52 0.26
CA SER A 144 24.28 21.70 1.07
C SER A 144 25.56 21.98 1.85
N GLU A 145 26.36 22.95 1.40
CA GLU A 145 27.44 23.52 2.21
C GLU A 145 26.83 24.13 3.48
N PRO A 146 27.39 23.85 4.66
CA PRO A 146 26.93 24.47 5.90
C PRO A 146 27.36 25.96 5.90
N SER A 147 26.41 26.85 6.17
CA SER A 147 26.70 28.21 6.68
C SER A 147 26.57 28.23 8.20
#